data_AF-A0A4Y6RP95-F1
#
_entry.id   AF-A0A4Y6RP95-F1
#
_cell.length_a   1.000
_cell.length_b   1.000
_cell.length_c   1.000
_cell.angle_alpha   90.00
_cell.angle_beta   90.00
_cell.angle_gamma   90.00
#
_symmetry.space_group_name_H-M   'P 1'
#
loop_
_entity.id
_entity.type
_entity.pdbx_description
1 polymer ?
#
loop_
_entity_poly.entity_id
_entity_poly.type
_entity_poly.pdbx_seq_one_letter_code
_entity_poly.pdbx_strand_id
1 'polypeptide(L)'
;MSTPISPKAGFTLTELLVSLAIFGLVSLAATSVLSLGKQIWSKAKTVPEHALFDAEIAALRKVVAGKVTSPTAKGGGFSGTQNGLAFQGLARLDDGSYEISSITVEFSHAETIIAANGQNSAKTTRLRHIRVGDVAFYGRKTGANSDDWAKGWVATDPAPKLIGINVETNKGAALVTFGLPR
;
A
#
# COMPACT_ATOMS: atom_id res chain seq x y z
N MET A 1 -83.62 -8.03 17.87
CA MET A 1 -82.34 -7.29 17.95
C MET A 1 -81.50 -7.78 16.78
N SER A 2 -81.57 -7.07 15.65
CA SER A 2 -81.03 -7.52 14.36
C SER A 2 -79.75 -6.74 14.05
N THR A 3 -78.63 -7.43 13.90
CA THR A 3 -77.34 -6.86 13.51
C THR A 3 -77.35 -6.48 12.02
N PRO A 4 -76.90 -5.28 11.63
CA PRO A 4 -76.79 -4.92 10.22
C PRO A 4 -75.65 -5.70 9.58
N ILE A 5 -75.97 -6.37 8.46
CA ILE A 5 -75.04 -7.13 7.65
C ILE A 5 -74.17 -6.12 6.88
N SER A 6 -72.87 -6.11 7.15
CA SER A 6 -71.92 -5.25 6.44
C SER A 6 -71.83 -5.69 4.97
N PRO A 7 -72.02 -4.79 3.98
CA PRO A 7 -71.92 -5.17 2.58
C PRO A 7 -70.49 -5.62 2.28
N LYS A 8 -70.34 -6.87 1.81
CA LYS A 8 -69.06 -7.39 1.31
C LYS A 8 -68.70 -6.65 0.03
N ALA A 9 -67.83 -5.64 0.14
CA ALA A 9 -67.30 -4.92 -1.01
C ALA A 9 -66.49 -5.88 -1.89
N GLY A 10 -67.04 -6.24 -3.04
CA GLY A 10 -66.32 -6.99 -4.08
C GLY A 10 -65.38 -6.05 -4.83
N PHE A 11 -64.13 -6.45 -5.01
CA PHE A 11 -63.15 -5.70 -5.79
C PHE A 11 -63.64 -5.50 -7.22
N THR A 12 -63.62 -4.26 -7.69
CA THR A 12 -63.94 -3.97 -9.09
C THR A 12 -62.80 -4.42 -10.00
N LEU A 13 -63.11 -4.87 -11.22
CA LEU A 13 -62.11 -5.32 -12.20
C LEU A 13 -61.08 -4.21 -12.50
N THR A 14 -61.52 -2.95 -12.46
CA THR A 14 -60.68 -1.76 -12.60
C THR A 14 -59.68 -1.59 -11.45
N GLU A 15 -60.09 -1.79 -10.20
CA GLU A 15 -59.17 -1.75 -9.04
C GLU A 15 -58.10 -2.81 -9.12
N LEU A 16 -58.44 -4.02 -9.60
CA LEU A 16 -57.48 -5.10 -9.75
C LEU A 16 -56.42 -4.75 -10.81
N LEU A 17 -56.85 -4.15 -11.92
CA LEU A 17 -55.95 -3.74 -13.00
C LEU A 17 -55.04 -2.57 -12.58
N VAL A 18 -55.58 -1.59 -11.84
CA VAL A 18 -54.79 -0.47 -11.28
C VAL A 18 -53.77 -0.99 -10.26
N SER A 19 -54.18 -1.89 -9.36
CA SER A 19 -53.28 -2.49 -8.37
C SER A 19 -52.13 -3.25 -9.04
N LEU A 20 -52.43 -4.00 -10.12
CA LEU A 20 -51.42 -4.73 -10.88
C LEU A 20 -50.43 -3.79 -11.58
N ALA A 21 -50.91 -2.69 -12.17
CA ALA A 21 -50.05 -1.69 -12.81
C ALA A 21 -49.13 -1.00 -11.80
N ILE A 22 -49.65 -0.63 -10.63
CA ILE A 22 -48.85 -0.04 -9.54
C ILE A 22 -47.79 -1.05 -9.06
N PHE A 23 -48.17 -2.32 -8.87
CA PHE A 23 -47.24 -3.36 -8.45
C PHE A 23 -46.11 -3.59 -9.46
N GLY A 24 -46.42 -3.58 -10.76
CA GLY A 24 -45.42 -3.66 -11.83
C GLY A 24 -44.43 -2.48 -11.80
N LEU A 25 -44.94 -1.26 -11.63
CA LEU A 25 -44.11 -0.05 -11.50
C LEU A 25 -43.20 -0.08 -10.28
N VAL A 26 -43.72 -0.49 -9.12
CA VAL A 26 -42.93 -0.62 -7.88
C VAL A 26 -41.83 -1.67 -8.05
N SER A 27 -42.13 -2.79 -8.71
CA SER A 27 -41.14 -3.84 -8.98
C SER A 27 -40.02 -3.37 -9.92
N LEU A 28 -40.35 -2.59 -10.95
CA LEU A 28 -39.37 -1.98 -11.86
C LEU A 28 -38.50 -0.92 -11.17
N ALA A 29 -39.10 -0.11 -10.29
CA ALA A 29 -38.36 0.86 -9.50
C ALA A 29 -37.38 0.17 -8.53
N ALA A 30 -37.83 -0.87 -7.83
CA ALA A 30 -37.01 -1.63 -6.90
C ALA A 30 -35.82 -2.30 -7.60
N THR A 31 -36.04 -2.92 -8.76
CA THR A 31 -34.97 -3.55 -9.55
C THR A 31 -33.96 -2.53 -10.09
N SER A 32 -34.41 -1.35 -10.48
CA SER A 32 -33.53 -0.25 -10.92
C SER A 32 -32.60 0.22 -9.78
N VAL A 33 -33.13 0.41 -8.57
CA VAL A 33 -32.34 0.81 -7.39
C VAL A 33 -31.30 -0.25 -7.03
N LEU A 34 -31.67 -1.53 -7.07
CA LEU A 34 -30.76 -2.65 -6.83
C LEU A 34 -29.63 -2.71 -7.85
N SER A 35 -29.91 -2.43 -9.13
CA SER A 35 -28.89 -2.42 -10.19
C SER A 35 -27.87 -1.31 -10.03
N LEU A 36 -28.32 -0.10 -9.67
CA LEU A 36 -27.45 1.05 -9.39
C LEU A 36 -26.57 0.80 -8.16
N GLY A 37 -27.13 0.18 -7.11
CA GLY A 37 -26.36 -0.22 -5.93
C GLY A 37 -25.20 -1.16 -6.28
N LYS A 38 -25.44 -2.19 -7.11
CA LYS A 38 -24.39 -3.11 -7.57
C LYS A 38 -23.28 -2.39 -8.35
N GLN A 39 -23.64 -1.44 -9.20
CA GLN A 39 -22.67 -0.70 -10.03
C GLN A 39 -21.81 0.27 -9.21
N ILE A 40 -22.37 0.89 -8.16
CA ILE A 40 -21.63 1.75 -7.23
C ILE A 40 -20.67 0.91 -6.39
N TRP A 41 -21.13 -0.23 -5.87
CA TRP A 41 -20.28 -1.15 -5.09
C TRP A 41 -19.17 -1.79 -5.91
N SER A 42 -19.41 -2.09 -7.20
CA SER A 42 -18.36 -2.61 -8.07
C SER A 42 -17.27 -1.57 -8.37
N LYS A 43 -17.66 -0.30 -8.56
CA LYS A 43 -16.70 0.81 -8.72
C LYS A 43 -15.91 1.12 -7.43
N ALA A 44 -16.51 0.92 -6.26
CA ALA A 44 -15.83 1.12 -4.98
C ALA A 44 -14.80 0.01 -4.66
N LYS A 45 -14.94 -1.20 -5.24
CA LYS A 45 -14.01 -2.31 -5.03
C LYS A 45 -12.76 -2.27 -5.89
N THR A 46 -12.74 -1.48 -6.95
CA THR A 46 -11.53 -1.27 -7.75
C THR A 46 -10.72 -0.14 -7.14
N VAL A 47 -9.91 -0.45 -6.13
CA VAL A 47 -8.82 0.46 -5.73
C VAL A 47 -7.93 0.59 -6.97
N PRO A 48 -7.71 1.81 -7.50
CA PRO A 48 -6.85 1.99 -8.66
C PRO A 48 -5.47 1.39 -8.36
N GLU A 49 -4.92 0.56 -9.24
CA GLU A 49 -3.58 -0.03 -9.04
C GLU A 49 -2.52 1.05 -8.74
N HIS A 50 -2.68 2.25 -9.30
CA HIS A 50 -1.84 3.41 -9.02
C HIS A 50 -1.89 3.85 -7.54
N ALA A 51 -3.04 3.78 -6.88
CA ALA A 51 -3.15 4.12 -5.46
C ALA A 51 -2.44 3.08 -4.58
N LEU A 52 -2.47 1.80 -4.97
CA LEU A 52 -1.71 0.74 -4.28
C LEU A 52 -0.20 0.94 -4.47
N PHE A 53 0.23 1.25 -5.70
CA PHE A 53 1.61 1.59 -6.01
C PHE A 53 2.12 2.76 -5.15
N ASP A 54 1.39 3.88 -5.12
CA ASP A 54 1.77 5.07 -4.36
C ASP A 54 1.84 4.78 -2.86
N ALA A 55 0.90 3.98 -2.34
CA ALA A 55 0.90 3.55 -0.94
C ALA A 55 2.11 2.67 -0.59
N GLU A 56 2.49 1.73 -1.45
CA GLU A 56 3.68 0.91 -1.25
C GLU A 56 4.97 1.75 -1.32
N ILE A 57 5.05 2.72 -2.24
CA ILE A 57 6.21 3.63 -2.35
C ILE A 57 6.32 4.49 -1.10
N ALA A 58 5.18 4.98 -0.57
CA ALA A 58 5.15 5.71 0.68
C ALA A 58 5.58 4.83 1.87
N ALA A 59 5.18 3.56 1.90
CA ALA A 59 5.60 2.60 2.92
C ALA A 59 7.12 2.36 2.86
N LEU A 60 7.68 2.14 1.66
CA LEU A 60 9.12 1.98 1.46
C LEU A 60 9.88 3.23 1.88
N ARG A 61 9.39 4.42 1.50
CA ARG A 61 9.96 5.71 1.93
C ARG A 61 9.99 5.84 3.44
N LYS A 62 8.90 5.48 4.11
CA LYS A 62 8.80 5.53 5.57
C LYS A 62 9.82 4.61 6.25
N VAL A 63 10.00 3.40 5.72
CA VAL A 63 10.97 2.42 6.25
C VAL A 63 12.40 2.95 6.10
N VAL A 64 12.75 3.46 4.92
CA VAL A 64 14.08 4.03 4.64
C VAL A 64 14.34 5.29 5.48
N ALA A 65 13.34 6.16 5.64
CA ALA A 65 13.43 7.35 6.48
C ALA A 65 13.52 7.02 7.98
N GLY A 66 13.01 5.86 8.41
CA GLY A 66 13.12 5.35 9.77
C GLY A 66 14.50 4.81 10.14
N LYS A 67 15.50 4.94 9.26
CA LYS A 67 16.89 4.60 9.55
C LYS A 67 17.38 5.37 10.78
N VAL A 68 18.07 4.65 11.66
CA VAL A 68 18.79 5.22 12.80
C VAL A 68 20.28 5.00 12.57
N THR A 69 21.07 6.07 12.68
CA THR A 69 22.52 5.96 12.62
C THR A 69 23.01 5.23 13.87
N SER A 70 23.58 4.05 13.68
CA SER A 70 24.18 3.29 14.78
C SER A 70 25.50 3.92 15.19
N PRO A 71 25.65 4.40 16.44
CA PRO A 71 26.90 5.03 16.89
C PRO A 71 28.08 4.06 16.95
N THR A 72 27.82 2.75 16.96
CA THR A 72 28.84 1.70 17.05
C THR A 72 29.32 1.21 15.69
N ALA A 73 28.60 1.50 14.60
CA ALA A 73 28.97 1.06 13.27
C ALA A 73 29.97 2.03 12.62
N LYS A 74 31.15 1.53 12.25
CA LYS A 74 32.24 2.33 11.64
C LYS A 74 31.87 3.10 10.34
N GLY A 75 30.71 2.84 9.75
CA GLY A 75 30.16 3.55 8.57
C GLY A 75 28.68 3.92 8.69
N GLY A 76 28.12 3.99 9.91
CA GLY A 76 26.69 4.28 10.08
C GLY A 76 25.76 3.10 9.70
N GLY A 77 26.33 1.89 9.60
CA GLY A 77 25.60 0.62 9.64
C GLY A 77 24.68 0.35 8.45
N PHE A 78 24.92 1.02 7.32
CA PHE A 78 24.14 0.84 6.10
C PHE A 78 24.93 0.07 5.06
N SER A 79 24.33 -0.99 4.53
CA SER A 79 24.87 -1.72 3.38
C SER A 79 23.79 -1.87 2.31
N GLY A 80 24.23 -1.93 1.06
CA GLY A 80 23.33 -1.99 -0.08
C GLY A 80 23.97 -2.63 -1.30
N THR A 81 23.16 -3.37 -2.03
CA THR A 81 23.47 -3.96 -3.34
C THR A 81 22.33 -3.63 -4.29
N GLN A 82 22.42 -4.07 -5.55
CA GLN A 82 21.31 -3.93 -6.50
C GLN A 82 20.05 -4.69 -6.06
N ASN A 83 20.22 -5.77 -5.28
CA ASN A 83 19.12 -6.68 -4.92
C ASN A 83 18.59 -6.44 -3.51
N GLY A 84 19.15 -5.50 -2.77
CA GLY A 84 18.68 -5.24 -1.42
C GLY A 84 19.53 -4.28 -0.63
N LEU A 85 19.01 -3.88 0.52
CA LEU A 85 19.66 -2.98 1.45
C LEU A 85 19.41 -3.46 2.88
N ALA A 86 20.38 -3.19 3.75
CA ALA A 86 20.34 -3.59 5.16
C ALA A 86 20.87 -2.45 6.03
N PHE A 87 20.11 -2.12 7.07
CA PHE A 87 20.43 -1.04 8.00
C PHE A 87 19.72 -1.21 9.34
N GLN A 88 20.14 -0.47 10.36
CA GLN A 88 19.40 -0.37 11.62
C GLN A 88 18.36 0.75 11.54
N GLY A 89 17.14 0.49 11.98
CA GLY A 89 16.07 1.49 11.98
C GLY A 89 15.02 1.23 13.04
N LEU A 90 14.06 2.14 13.15
CA LEU A 90 12.94 2.00 14.08
C LEU A 90 11.84 1.14 13.45
N ALA A 91 11.51 0.02 14.08
CA ALA A 91 10.35 -0.78 13.77
C ALA A 91 9.25 -0.50 14.79
N ARG A 92 8.01 -0.35 14.32
CA ARG A 92 6.84 -0.17 15.21
C ARG A 92 6.32 -1.54 15.66
N LEU A 93 6.22 -1.72 16.97
CA LEU A 93 5.66 -2.88 17.65
C LEU A 93 4.12 -2.84 17.63
N ASP A 94 3.49 -3.98 17.93
CA ASP A 94 2.02 -4.11 17.89
C ASP A 94 1.31 -3.28 18.97
N ASP A 95 1.97 -3.01 20.08
CA ASP A 95 1.52 -2.09 21.13
C ASP A 95 1.65 -0.60 20.74
N GLY A 96 2.20 -0.33 19.55
CA GLY A 96 2.40 1.00 19.01
C GLY A 96 3.73 1.65 19.40
N SER A 97 4.53 1.04 20.27
CA SER A 97 5.88 1.50 20.62
C SER A 97 6.88 1.25 19.48
N TYR A 98 8.12 1.73 19.64
CA TYR A 98 9.18 1.56 18.64
C TYR A 98 10.39 0.88 19.27
N GLU A 99 11.00 -0.05 18.54
CA GLU A 99 12.28 -0.65 18.89
C GLU A 99 13.30 -0.50 17.76
N ILE A 100 14.59 -0.49 18.11
CA ILE A 100 15.67 -0.54 17.13
C ILE A 100 15.74 -1.97 16.59
N SER A 101 15.58 -2.12 15.28
CA SER A 101 15.59 -3.40 14.59
C SER A 101 16.62 -3.40 13.46
N SER A 102 17.11 -4.59 13.12
CA SER A 102 17.80 -4.83 11.86
C SER A 102 16.76 -4.88 10.75
N ILE A 103 16.81 -3.92 9.83
CA ILE A 103 15.90 -3.84 8.69
C ILE A 103 16.65 -4.34 7.46
N THR A 104 16.10 -5.36 6.80
CA THR A 104 16.52 -5.80 5.48
C THR A 104 15.39 -5.54 4.49
N VAL A 105 15.76 -4.99 3.33
CA VAL A 105 14.86 -4.84 2.19
C VAL A 105 15.46 -5.62 1.05
N GLU A 106 14.71 -6.60 0.55
CA GLU A 106 15.08 -7.43 -0.59
C GLU A 106 14.22 -7.04 -1.78
N PHE A 107 14.89 -6.80 -2.90
CA PHE A 107 14.27 -6.45 -4.17
C PHE A 107 14.29 -7.67 -5.09
N SER A 108 13.11 -8.08 -5.54
CA SER A 108 12.97 -9.09 -6.59
C SER A 108 12.08 -8.57 -7.72
N HIS A 109 12.09 -9.27 -8.85
CA HIS A 109 11.22 -8.94 -9.97
C HIS A 109 9.73 -9.15 -9.67
N ALA A 110 9.40 -9.98 -8.68
CA ALA A 110 8.03 -10.33 -8.33
C ALA A 110 7.48 -9.47 -7.19
N GLU A 111 8.32 -9.21 -6.18
CA GLU A 111 7.93 -8.52 -4.96
C GLU A 111 9.13 -7.87 -4.26
N THR A 112 8.86 -6.83 -3.49
CA THR A 112 9.82 -6.27 -2.54
C THR A 112 9.46 -6.74 -1.14
N ILE A 113 10.44 -7.30 -0.42
CA ILE A 113 10.24 -7.82 0.95
C ILE A 113 10.99 -6.91 1.91
N ILE A 114 10.29 -6.44 2.94
CA ILE A 114 10.86 -5.68 4.05
C ILE A 114 10.77 -6.55 5.29
N ALA A 115 11.90 -6.99 5.83
CA ALA A 115 11.96 -7.68 7.10
C ALA A 115 12.59 -6.76 8.14
N ALA A 116 11.87 -6.54 9.25
CA ALA A 116 12.39 -5.92 10.45
C ALA A 116 12.56 -7.01 11.51
N ASN A 117 13.79 -7.18 11.98
CA ASN A 117 14.15 -8.17 12.99
C ASN A 117 14.74 -7.44 14.20
N GLY A 118 13.91 -7.26 15.22
CA GLY A 118 14.25 -6.65 16.49
C GLY A 118 14.47 -7.71 17.56
N GLN A 119 14.69 -7.25 18.79
CA GLN A 119 15.01 -8.14 19.90
C GLN A 119 13.77 -8.92 20.37
N ASN A 120 12.60 -8.28 20.30
CA ASN A 120 11.34 -8.85 20.77
C ASN A 120 10.32 -9.06 19.64
N SER A 121 10.62 -8.61 18.42
CA SER A 121 9.69 -8.74 17.29
C SER A 121 10.39 -9.08 15.98
N ALA A 122 9.68 -9.83 15.14
CA ALA A 122 10.05 -10.02 13.74
C ALA A 122 8.82 -9.72 12.89
N LYS A 123 8.96 -8.78 11.95
CA LYS A 123 7.89 -8.35 11.07
C LYS A 123 8.34 -8.37 9.63
N THR A 124 7.60 -9.09 8.80
CA THR A 124 7.82 -9.12 7.35
C THR A 124 6.66 -8.44 6.64
N THR A 125 6.97 -7.42 5.84
CA THR A 125 6.03 -6.72 4.97
C THR A 125 6.40 -6.99 3.52
N ARG A 126 5.42 -7.30 2.70
CA ARG A 126 5.62 -7.64 1.29
C ARG A 126 4.86 -6.65 0.43
N LEU A 127 5.59 -6.01 -0.48
CA LEU A 127 5.09 -5.02 -1.44
C LEU A 127 5.04 -5.71 -2.81
N ARG A 128 3.85 -5.80 -3.40
CA ARG A 128 3.59 -6.60 -4.61
C ARG A 128 3.42 -5.75 -5.87
N HIS A 129 3.20 -4.46 -5.70
CA HIS A 129 2.90 -3.53 -6.78
C HIS A 129 4.14 -2.72 -7.19
N ILE A 130 5.24 -2.83 -6.44
CA ILE A 130 6.55 -2.27 -6.79
C ILE A 130 7.43 -3.36 -7.39
N ARG A 131 7.86 -3.14 -8.64
CA ARG A 131 8.91 -3.91 -9.30
C ARG A 131 10.16 -3.05 -9.40
N VAL A 132 11.24 -3.49 -8.80
CA VAL A 132 12.50 -2.74 -8.79
C VAL A 132 13.40 -3.27 -9.89
N GLY A 133 13.81 -2.38 -10.79
CA GLY A 133 14.76 -2.70 -11.86
C GLY A 133 16.21 -2.53 -11.41
N ASP A 134 16.54 -1.38 -10.81
CA ASP A 134 17.90 -1.06 -10.38
C ASP A 134 17.92 -0.25 -9.09
N VAL A 135 18.98 -0.42 -8.30
CA VAL A 135 19.24 0.38 -7.10
C VAL A 135 20.63 0.99 -7.19
N ALA A 136 20.70 2.28 -6.87
CA ALA A 136 21.94 3.03 -6.80
C ALA A 136 21.98 3.88 -5.53
N PHE A 137 23.18 4.19 -5.09
CA PHE A 137 23.44 4.89 -3.84
C PHE A 137 24.32 6.10 -4.14
N TYR A 138 23.89 7.27 -3.70
CA TYR A 138 24.63 8.51 -3.88
C TYR A 138 25.26 8.97 -2.57
N GLY A 139 26.55 9.19 -2.56
CA GLY A 139 27.25 9.72 -1.40
C GLY A 139 28.76 9.66 -1.56
N ARG A 140 29.48 9.87 -0.46
CA ARG A 140 30.94 9.78 -0.43
C ARG A 140 31.37 8.48 0.22
N LYS A 141 32.10 7.65 -0.53
CA LYS A 141 32.75 6.45 0.01
C LYS A 141 34.02 6.78 0.77
N THR A 142 34.46 5.86 1.62
CA THR A 142 35.74 6.00 2.34
C THR A 142 36.88 6.07 1.32
N GLY A 143 37.69 7.12 1.41
CA GLY A 143 38.81 7.35 0.49
C GLY A 143 38.42 8.04 -0.83
N ALA A 144 37.13 8.32 -1.08
CA ALA A 144 36.71 9.11 -2.23
C ALA A 144 36.76 10.61 -1.95
N ASN A 145 37.19 11.40 -2.96
CA ASN A 145 37.31 12.85 -2.84
C ASN A 145 36.01 13.61 -3.18
N SER A 146 35.06 12.95 -3.85
CA SER A 146 33.78 13.53 -4.27
C SER A 146 32.63 12.57 -4.01
N ASP A 147 31.42 13.12 -4.02
CA ASP A 147 30.20 12.33 -3.96
C ASP A 147 29.90 11.79 -5.36
N ASP A 148 29.47 10.54 -5.47
CA ASP A 148 29.10 9.91 -6.74
C ASP A 148 28.04 8.83 -6.55
N TRP A 149 27.41 8.40 -7.65
CA TRP A 149 26.50 7.27 -7.70
C TRP A 149 27.28 5.95 -7.77
N ALA A 150 26.90 5.00 -6.92
CA ALA A 150 27.45 3.65 -6.92
C ALA A 150 26.35 2.59 -6.89
N LYS A 151 26.60 1.44 -7.52
CA LYS A 151 25.67 0.28 -7.53
C LYS A 151 25.71 -0.56 -6.24
N GLY A 152 26.64 -0.25 -5.34
CA GLY A 152 26.80 -0.96 -4.08
C GLY A 152 27.43 -0.09 -3.01
N TRP A 153 27.07 -0.38 -1.76
CA TRP A 153 27.46 0.35 -0.57
C TRP A 153 27.85 -0.63 0.54
N VAL A 154 29.06 -0.46 1.09
CA VAL A 154 29.56 -1.33 2.17
C VAL A 154 29.29 -0.70 3.53
N ALA A 155 29.08 -1.53 4.55
CA ALA A 155 28.74 -1.07 5.92
C ALA A 155 29.83 -0.22 6.60
N THR A 156 31.06 -0.24 6.07
CA THR A 156 32.19 0.56 6.55
C THR A 156 32.21 1.95 5.97
N ASP A 157 31.54 2.20 4.84
CA ASP A 157 31.44 3.53 4.24
C ASP A 157 30.42 4.37 5.01
N PRO A 158 30.62 5.71 5.13
CA PRO A 158 29.58 6.59 5.63
C PRO A 158 28.25 6.35 4.91
N ALA A 159 27.14 6.46 5.64
CA ALA A 159 25.80 6.34 5.08
C ALA A 159 25.65 7.13 3.76
N PRO A 160 25.01 6.54 2.72
CA PRO A 160 24.74 7.29 1.51
C PRO A 160 23.79 8.45 1.83
N LYS A 161 23.88 9.53 1.06
CA LYS A 161 23.00 10.69 1.20
C LYS A 161 21.65 10.43 0.55
N LEU A 162 21.65 9.76 -0.61
CA LEU A 162 20.44 9.38 -1.33
C LEU A 162 20.50 7.91 -1.75
N ILE A 163 19.33 7.29 -1.84
CA ILE A 163 19.12 5.99 -2.47
C ILE A 163 18.22 6.24 -3.68
N GLY A 164 18.67 5.86 -4.87
CA GLY A 164 17.88 5.86 -6.09
C GLY A 164 17.39 4.45 -6.36
N ILE A 165 16.08 4.28 -6.47
CA ILE A 165 15.45 3.01 -6.86
C ILE A 165 14.73 3.26 -8.17
N ASN A 166 15.13 2.57 -9.23
CA ASN A 166 14.43 2.57 -10.49
C ASN A 166 13.29 1.56 -10.41
N VAL A 167 12.05 2.06 -10.49
CA VAL A 167 10.84 1.27 -10.33
C VAL A 167 10.17 1.12 -11.69
N GLU A 168 9.85 -0.11 -12.06
CA GLU A 168 9.09 -0.41 -13.26
C GLU A 168 7.60 -0.24 -12.99
N THR A 169 6.95 0.60 -13.80
CA THR A 169 5.50 0.81 -13.76
C THR A 169 4.87 0.41 -15.08
N ASN A 170 3.55 0.20 -15.10
CA ASN A 170 2.79 -0.03 -16.33
C ASN A 170 2.90 1.13 -17.34
N LYS A 171 3.40 2.30 -16.92
CA LYS A 171 3.62 3.50 -17.76
C LYS A 171 5.10 3.68 -18.17
N GLY A 172 5.99 2.79 -17.75
CA GLY A 172 7.44 2.89 -17.98
C GLY A 172 8.26 2.89 -16.69
N ALA A 173 9.58 3.04 -16.82
CA ALA A 173 10.50 3.12 -15.70
C ALA A 173 10.48 4.51 -15.03
N ALA A 174 10.48 4.55 -13.71
CA ALA A 174 10.50 5.78 -12.92
C ALA A 174 11.58 5.72 -11.84
N LEU A 175 12.46 6.73 -11.80
CA LEU A 175 13.46 6.86 -10.74
C LEU A 175 12.82 7.49 -9.50
N VAL A 176 12.84 6.77 -8.39
CA VAL A 176 12.41 7.25 -7.08
C VAL A 176 13.63 7.43 -6.19
N THR A 177 13.85 8.64 -5.69
CA THR A 177 14.97 8.95 -4.79
C THR A 177 14.50 9.14 -3.36
N PHE A 178 15.22 8.52 -2.43
CA PHE A 178 15.00 8.60 -0.99
C PHE A 178 16.19 9.28 -0.32
N GLY A 179 15.95 10.36 0.41
CA GLY A 179 16.95 10.98 1.27
C GLY A 179 17.08 10.21 2.58
N LEU A 180 18.31 9.95 3.02
CA LEU A 180 18.56 9.40 4.34
C LEU A 180 18.73 10.55 5.35
N PRO A 181 18.10 10.47 6.54
CA PRO A 181 18.37 11.42 7.61
C PRO A 181 19.86 11.34 8.00
N ARG A 182 20.46 12.50 8.28
CA ARG A 182 21.85 12.62 8.73
C ARG A 182 21.97 12.37 10.22
#